data_AF-A0A351WKC1-F1
#
_entry.id   AF-A0A351WKC1-F1
#
_cell.length_a   1.000
_cell.length_b   1.000
_cell.length_c   1.000
_cell.angle_alpha   90.00
_cell.angle_beta   90.00
_cell.angle_gamma   90.00
#
_symmetry.space_group_name_H-M   'P 1'
#
loop_
_entity.id
_entity.type
_entity.pdbx_description
1 polymer ?
#
loop_
_entity_poly.entity_id
_entity_poly.type
_entity_poly.pdbx_seq_one_letter_code
_entity_poly.pdbx_strand_id
1 'polypeptide(L)'
;MPFLTYWLNMFDRMETPETLYEYFLKALSLASQCHERKRIAADAGITVSAISQFLSKKKNASPDTQRKIARAVGYLIFEEFLELGKGLAGAVGEETPKYAGSPILIELKHIDTIKRFQNKSLAKTINDRLVELEKINPDALNQVLGYIECKIDEEQSTARSGDRRKRNMPDQVPITGDRRKLDG
;
A
#
# COMPACT_ATOMS: atom_id res chain seq x y z
N MET A 1 -47.88 -10.63 -7.52
CA MET A 1 -46.81 -11.35 -8.24
C MET A 1 -45.44 -10.61 -8.30
N PRO A 2 -44.97 -9.78 -7.35
CA PRO A 2 -43.64 -9.13 -7.49
C PRO A 2 -42.45 -9.98 -7.00
N PHE A 3 -42.68 -11.02 -6.18
CA PHE A 3 -41.61 -11.77 -5.51
C PHE A 3 -40.72 -12.59 -6.47
N LEU A 4 -41.31 -13.19 -7.51
CA LEU A 4 -40.57 -13.95 -8.52
C LEU A 4 -39.67 -13.05 -9.39
N THR A 5 -40.15 -11.85 -9.73
CA THR A 5 -39.37 -10.87 -10.51
C THR A 5 -38.16 -10.35 -9.74
N TYR A 6 -38.29 -10.17 -8.42
CA TYR A 6 -37.16 -9.80 -7.56
C TYR A 6 -36.11 -10.92 -7.48
N TRP A 7 -36.53 -12.18 -7.32
CA TRP A 7 -35.62 -13.33 -7.25
C TRP A 7 -34.89 -13.61 -8.57
N LEU A 8 -35.58 -13.53 -9.71
CA LEU A 8 -34.95 -13.66 -11.04
C LEU A 8 -33.91 -12.56 -11.27
N ASN A 9 -34.25 -11.30 -10.99
CA ASN A 9 -33.30 -10.17 -11.06
C ASN A 9 -32.14 -10.25 -10.05
N MET A 10 -32.25 -11.08 -9.00
CA MET A 10 -31.17 -11.31 -8.03
C MET A 10 -30.23 -12.43 -8.50
N PHE A 11 -30.75 -13.48 -9.15
CA PHE A 11 -29.94 -14.55 -9.75
C PHE A 11 -29.18 -14.09 -11.00
N ASP A 12 -29.76 -13.21 -11.82
CA ASP A 12 -29.09 -12.57 -12.98
C ASP A 12 -27.89 -11.68 -12.59
N ARG A 13 -27.65 -11.47 -11.29
CA ARG A 13 -26.52 -10.67 -10.77
C ARG A 13 -25.41 -11.51 -10.14
N MET A 14 -25.51 -12.85 -10.12
CA MET A 14 -24.40 -13.68 -9.68
C MET A 14 -23.36 -13.80 -10.80
N GLU A 15 -22.28 -13.03 -10.66
CA GLU A 15 -21.16 -13.04 -11.59
C GLU A 15 -20.55 -14.44 -11.68
N THR A 16 -20.60 -15.04 -12.87
CA THR A 16 -20.07 -16.39 -13.07
C THR A 16 -18.54 -16.38 -13.02
N PRO A 17 -17.86 -17.52 -12.73
CA PRO A 17 -16.41 -17.61 -12.74
C PRO A 17 -15.77 -17.16 -14.07
N GLU A 18 -16.46 -17.40 -15.19
CA GLU A 18 -16.06 -16.96 -16.52
C GLU A 18 -16.14 -15.44 -16.64
N THR A 19 -17.22 -14.83 -16.14
CA THR A 19 -17.46 -13.39 -16.13
C THR A 19 -16.39 -12.66 -15.30
N LEU A 20 -16.08 -13.18 -14.10
CA LEU A 20 -14.99 -12.66 -13.26
C LEU A 20 -13.63 -12.76 -13.97
N TYR A 21 -13.39 -13.84 -14.71
CA TYR A 21 -12.17 -14.00 -15.49
C TYR A 21 -12.09 -13.04 -16.69
N GLU A 22 -13.23 -12.71 -17.32
CA GLU A 22 -13.31 -11.67 -18.34
C GLU A 22 -12.94 -10.29 -17.78
N TYR A 23 -13.45 -9.93 -16.59
CA TYR A 23 -13.07 -8.70 -15.89
C TYR A 23 -11.56 -8.68 -15.59
N PHE A 24 -11.01 -9.76 -15.04
CA PHE A 24 -9.56 -9.91 -14.84
C PHE A 24 -8.76 -9.67 -16.13
N LEU A 25 -9.20 -10.23 -17.27
CA LEU A 25 -8.53 -10.05 -18.56
C LEU A 25 -8.64 -8.61 -19.09
N LYS A 26 -9.76 -7.92 -18.87
CA LYS A 26 -9.94 -6.50 -19.21
C LYS A 26 -8.98 -5.61 -18.40
N ALA A 27 -8.93 -5.81 -17.09
CA ALA A 27 -8.00 -5.10 -16.21
C ALA A 27 -6.54 -5.39 -16.56
N LEU A 28 -6.17 -6.65 -16.81
CA LEU A 28 -4.83 -7.05 -17.25
C LEU A 28 -4.45 -6.46 -18.62
N SER A 29 -5.41 -6.31 -19.54
CA SER A 29 -5.17 -5.69 -20.85
C SER A 29 -4.79 -4.22 -20.69
N LEU A 30 -5.55 -3.45 -19.90
CA LEU A 30 -5.24 -2.05 -19.60
C LEU A 30 -3.90 -1.92 -18.84
N ALA A 31 -3.68 -2.74 -17.81
CA ALA A 31 -2.43 -2.78 -17.07
C ALA A 31 -1.21 -3.05 -17.98
N SER A 32 -1.39 -3.92 -18.98
CA SER A 32 -0.35 -4.28 -19.97
C SER A 32 -0.14 -3.23 -21.08
N GLN A 33 -0.91 -2.14 -21.07
CA GLN A 33 -0.70 -0.93 -21.89
C GLN A 33 -0.02 0.17 -21.05
N CYS A 34 -0.43 0.35 -19.80
CA CYS A 34 0.13 1.36 -18.89
C CYS A 34 1.49 0.97 -18.29
N HIS A 35 1.76 -0.33 -18.14
CA HIS A 35 3.00 -0.85 -17.54
C HIS A 35 3.68 -1.86 -18.47
N GLU A 36 5.02 -1.91 -18.41
CA GLU A 36 5.79 -2.92 -19.12
C GLU A 36 5.42 -4.33 -18.66
N ARG A 37 4.95 -5.18 -19.59
CA ARG A 37 4.64 -6.60 -19.32
C ARG A 37 5.82 -7.36 -18.70
N LYS A 38 7.06 -6.95 -19.00
CA LYS A 38 8.29 -7.51 -18.42
C LYS A 38 8.35 -7.29 -16.91
N ARG A 39 7.98 -6.10 -16.44
CA ARG A 39 7.92 -5.76 -15.02
C ARG A 39 6.79 -6.51 -14.32
N ILE A 40 5.57 -6.48 -14.86
CA ILE A 40 4.43 -7.22 -14.29
C ILE A 40 4.78 -8.72 -14.14
N ALA A 41 5.43 -9.32 -15.14
CA ALA A 41 5.83 -10.71 -15.09
C ALA A 41 6.85 -11.00 -13.98
N ALA A 42 7.89 -10.17 -13.86
CA ALA A 42 8.91 -10.30 -12.82
C ALA A 42 8.30 -10.14 -11.41
N ASP A 43 7.53 -9.07 -11.18
CA ASP A 43 6.91 -8.75 -9.89
C ASP A 43 5.87 -9.81 -9.47
N ALA A 44 5.16 -10.43 -10.42
CA ALA A 44 4.23 -11.53 -10.16
C ALA A 44 4.88 -12.93 -10.08
N GLY A 45 6.19 -13.06 -10.38
CA GLY A 45 6.90 -14.33 -10.40
C GLY A 45 6.48 -15.28 -11.52
N ILE A 46 6.18 -14.76 -12.72
CA ILE A 46 5.76 -15.51 -13.91
C ILE A 46 6.56 -15.10 -15.15
N THR A 47 6.37 -15.78 -16.28
CA THR A 47 7.02 -15.40 -17.55
C THR A 47 6.18 -14.39 -18.35
N VAL A 48 6.84 -13.55 -19.15
CA VAL A 48 6.16 -12.63 -20.09
C VAL A 48 5.31 -13.38 -21.13
N SER A 49 5.73 -14.61 -21.47
CA SER A 49 4.96 -15.52 -22.32
C SER A 49 3.64 -15.92 -21.66
N ALA A 50 3.61 -16.16 -20.34
CA ALA A 50 2.38 -16.48 -19.62
C ALA A 50 1.37 -15.31 -19.67
N ILE A 51 1.80 -14.06 -19.45
CA ILE A 51 0.93 -12.88 -19.60
C ILE A 51 0.34 -12.82 -21.02
N SER A 52 1.17 -13.05 -22.03
CA SER A 52 0.73 -13.04 -23.44
C SER A 52 -0.27 -14.17 -23.75
N GLN A 53 -0.08 -15.36 -23.18
CA GLN A 53 -1.02 -16.48 -23.29
C GLN A 53 -2.35 -16.22 -22.58
N PHE A 54 -2.34 -15.52 -21.44
CA PHE A 54 -3.56 -15.12 -20.72
C PHE A 54 -4.36 -14.10 -21.54
N LEU A 55 -3.70 -13.03 -22.02
CA LEU A 55 -4.31 -11.99 -22.85
C LEU A 55 -4.87 -12.55 -24.17
N SER A 56 -4.20 -13.54 -24.78
CA SER A 56 -4.69 -14.20 -25.99
C SER A 56 -5.69 -15.33 -25.72
N LYS A 57 -6.22 -15.46 -24.49
CA LYS A 57 -7.13 -16.54 -24.04
C LYS A 57 -6.64 -17.98 -24.36
N LYS A 58 -5.32 -18.19 -24.54
CA LYS A 58 -4.72 -19.51 -24.84
C LYS A 58 -4.50 -20.36 -23.59
N LYS A 59 -4.44 -19.71 -22.42
CA LYS A 59 -4.26 -20.33 -21.12
C LYS A 59 -5.04 -19.52 -20.09
N ASN A 60 -5.58 -20.19 -19.08
CA ASN A 60 -6.20 -19.51 -17.94
C ASN A 60 -5.19 -19.35 -16.79
N ALA A 61 -5.15 -18.17 -16.19
CA ALA A 61 -4.39 -17.94 -14.97
C ALA A 61 -5.12 -18.58 -13.77
N SER A 62 -4.41 -19.31 -12.90
CA SER A 62 -5.00 -19.80 -11.65
C SER A 62 -5.38 -18.63 -10.73
N PRO A 63 -6.35 -18.77 -9.80
CA PRO A 63 -6.74 -17.68 -8.91
C PRO A 63 -5.57 -17.04 -8.15
N ASP A 64 -4.62 -17.83 -7.65
CA ASP A 64 -3.41 -17.30 -7.00
C ASP A 64 -2.52 -16.51 -7.97
N THR A 65 -2.45 -16.93 -9.24
CA THR A 65 -1.72 -16.19 -10.29
C THR A 65 -2.41 -14.86 -10.59
N GLN A 66 -3.75 -14.84 -10.65
CA GLN A 66 -4.53 -13.62 -10.85
C GLN A 66 -4.29 -12.61 -9.71
N ARG A 67 -4.32 -13.07 -8.44
CA ARG A 67 -3.99 -12.23 -7.27
C ARG A 67 -2.55 -11.72 -7.27
N LYS A 68 -1.58 -12.55 -7.68
CA LYS A 68 -0.16 -12.11 -7.84
C LYS A 68 -0.01 -11.03 -8.91
N ILE A 69 -0.69 -11.20 -10.04
CA ILE A 69 -0.71 -10.21 -11.13
C ILE A 69 -1.30 -8.89 -10.64
N ALA A 70 -2.48 -8.90 -10.01
CA ALA A 70 -3.11 -7.68 -9.48
C ALA A 70 -2.15 -6.90 -8.55
N ARG A 71 -1.48 -7.59 -7.63
CA ARG A 71 -0.45 -7.00 -6.73
C ARG A 71 0.75 -6.45 -7.47
N ALA A 72 1.20 -7.09 -8.56
CA ALA A 72 2.27 -6.57 -9.42
C ALA A 72 1.87 -5.28 -10.16
N VAL A 73 0.58 -5.03 -10.39
CA VAL A 73 0.05 -3.75 -10.88
C VAL A 73 -0.31 -2.76 -9.75
N GLY A 74 0.01 -3.08 -8.49
CA GLY A 74 -0.21 -2.20 -7.33
C GLY A 74 -1.53 -2.40 -6.57
N TYR A 75 -2.39 -3.32 -6.99
CA TYR A 75 -3.66 -3.61 -6.32
C TYR A 75 -3.45 -4.53 -5.13
N LEU A 76 -3.74 -4.05 -3.91
CA LEU A 76 -3.57 -4.82 -2.69
C LEU A 76 -4.69 -5.84 -2.49
N ILE A 77 -5.91 -5.44 -2.86
CA ILE A 77 -7.15 -6.22 -2.83
C ILE A 77 -7.44 -6.67 -4.27
N PHE A 78 -7.85 -7.92 -4.46
CA PHE A 78 -8.04 -8.47 -5.81
C PHE A 78 -9.36 -7.99 -6.43
N GLU A 79 -10.35 -7.78 -5.57
CA GLU A 79 -11.68 -7.29 -5.85
C GLU A 79 -11.63 -5.87 -6.48
N GLU A 80 -10.76 -4.97 -5.98
CA GLU A 80 -10.49 -3.65 -6.59
C GLU A 80 -10.00 -3.77 -8.06
N PHE A 81 -9.21 -4.81 -8.37
CA PHE A 81 -8.72 -5.07 -9.73
C PHE A 81 -9.81 -5.65 -10.64
N LEU A 82 -10.73 -6.45 -10.07
CA LEU A 82 -11.91 -6.94 -10.78
C LEU A 82 -12.94 -5.83 -11.04
N GLU A 83 -13.14 -4.89 -10.10
CA GLU A 83 -14.01 -3.74 -10.28
C GLU A 83 -13.55 -2.83 -11.42
N LEU A 84 -12.24 -2.59 -11.55
CA LEU A 84 -11.66 -1.96 -12.75
C LEU A 84 -12.04 -2.73 -14.02
N GLY A 85 -11.85 -4.04 -14.01
CA GLY A 85 -12.18 -4.93 -15.14
C GLY A 85 -13.65 -4.89 -15.54
N LYS A 86 -14.54 -4.83 -14.54
CA LYS A 86 -16.00 -4.72 -14.68
C LYS A 86 -16.41 -3.37 -15.26
N GLY A 87 -15.82 -2.27 -14.78
CA GLY A 87 -16.01 -0.94 -15.37
C GLY A 87 -15.62 -0.90 -16.85
N LEU A 88 -14.49 -1.53 -17.21
CA LEU A 88 -14.01 -1.65 -18.60
C LEU A 88 -14.85 -2.62 -19.47
N ALA A 89 -15.62 -3.52 -18.85
CA ALA A 89 -16.56 -4.38 -19.56
C ALA A 89 -17.91 -3.69 -19.80
N GLY A 90 -18.39 -2.89 -18.85
CA GLY A 90 -19.66 -2.15 -18.95
C GLY A 90 -19.61 -0.87 -19.79
N ALA A 91 -18.45 -0.23 -19.95
CA ALA A 91 -18.27 1.05 -20.65
C ALA A 91 -18.42 1.02 -22.20
N VAL A 92 -19.23 0.09 -22.73
CA VAL A 92 -19.50 -0.07 -24.18
C VAL A 92 -20.81 0.61 -24.60
N GLY A 93 -21.65 1.04 -23.65
CA GLY A 93 -23.00 1.58 -23.93
C GLY A 93 -23.21 3.05 -23.56
N GLU A 94 -22.94 3.43 -22.31
CA GLU A 94 -23.26 4.76 -21.77
C GLU A 94 -22.09 5.34 -20.98
N GLU A 95 -22.11 6.67 -20.81
CA GLU A 95 -21.08 7.56 -20.27
C GLU A 95 -19.96 6.90 -19.45
N THR A 96 -18.72 7.08 -19.92
CA THR A 96 -17.50 6.68 -19.20
C THR A 96 -17.60 7.09 -17.73
N PRO A 97 -17.59 6.14 -16.76
CA PRO A 97 -17.77 6.49 -15.37
C PRO A 97 -16.67 7.46 -14.96
N LYS A 98 -17.06 8.63 -14.42
CA LYS A 98 -16.15 9.68 -13.91
C LYS A 98 -15.29 9.25 -12.71
N TYR A 99 -15.27 7.94 -12.42
CA TYR A 99 -14.29 7.24 -11.60
C TYR A 99 -13.24 6.51 -12.46
N ALA A 100 -12.79 7.15 -13.55
CA ALA A 100 -11.37 7.15 -13.87
C ALA A 100 -10.59 7.93 -12.79
N GLY A 101 -10.70 7.47 -11.53
CA GLY A 101 -9.67 7.72 -10.55
C GLY A 101 -8.42 7.12 -11.15
N SER A 102 -7.54 7.99 -11.67
CA SER A 102 -6.21 7.58 -12.12
C SER A 102 -5.65 6.66 -11.04
N PRO A 103 -5.25 5.42 -11.36
CA PRO A 103 -4.81 4.46 -10.34
C PRO A 103 -3.76 5.18 -9.52
N ILE A 104 -4.09 5.48 -8.26
CA ILE A 104 -3.48 6.65 -7.58
C ILE A 104 -1.99 6.46 -7.70
N LEU A 105 -1.39 7.32 -8.53
CA LEU A 105 0.03 7.41 -8.72
C LEU A 105 0.47 8.13 -7.45
N ILE A 106 0.45 7.37 -6.35
CA ILE A 106 1.05 7.73 -5.07
C ILE A 106 2.45 8.08 -5.51
N GLU A 107 2.76 9.39 -5.52
CA GLU A 107 4.06 9.85 -5.94
C GLU A 107 5.06 9.04 -5.12
N LEU A 108 5.92 8.29 -5.83
CA LEU A 108 6.68 7.18 -5.25
C LEU A 108 7.66 7.61 -4.13
N LYS A 109 7.73 8.92 -3.85
CA LYS A 109 8.35 9.58 -2.70
C LYS A 109 8.02 8.95 -1.34
N HIS A 110 6.78 8.47 -1.12
CA HIS A 110 6.34 8.04 0.22
C HIS A 110 6.11 6.52 0.39
N ILE A 111 6.12 5.74 -0.69
CA ILE A 111 5.91 4.28 -0.62
C ILE A 111 6.99 3.58 0.21
N ASP A 112 8.25 4.02 0.12
CA ASP A 112 9.34 3.44 0.92
C ASP A 112 9.31 3.85 2.39
N THR A 113 8.63 4.96 2.71
CA THR A 113 8.30 5.35 4.09
C THR A 113 7.19 4.46 4.64
N ILE A 114 6.09 4.25 3.90
CA ILE A 114 4.98 3.37 4.27
C ILE A 114 5.46 1.93 4.52
N LYS A 115 6.40 1.42 3.71
CA LYS A 115 7.01 0.09 3.91
C LYS A 115 7.68 -0.09 5.28
N ARG A 116 8.19 0.99 5.91
CA ARG A 116 8.91 0.97 7.20
C ARG A 116 7.98 0.97 8.42
N PHE A 117 6.70 1.32 8.26
CA PHE A 117 5.74 1.25 9.36
C PHE A 117 5.39 -0.22 9.68
N GLN A 118 5.45 -0.56 10.97
CA GLN A 118 5.01 -1.88 11.46
C GLN A 118 3.52 -2.12 11.18
N ASN A 119 2.69 -1.09 11.33
CA ASN A 119 1.26 -1.13 11.05
C ASN A 119 0.92 -0.44 9.72
N LYS A 120 0.99 -1.20 8.62
CA LYS A 120 0.84 -0.70 7.25
C LYS A 120 -0.58 -0.25 6.91
N SER A 121 -1.62 -0.88 7.50
CA SER A 121 -3.01 -0.47 7.27
C SER A 121 -3.27 0.89 7.93
N LEU A 122 -2.84 1.08 9.17
CA LEU A 122 -2.95 2.38 9.85
C LEU A 122 -2.18 3.48 9.10
N ALA A 123 -0.96 3.20 8.63
CA ALA A 123 -0.17 4.14 7.85
C ALA A 123 -0.87 4.55 6.53
N LYS A 124 -1.52 3.59 5.84
CA LYS A 124 -2.35 3.89 4.65
C LYS A 124 -3.54 4.78 5.02
N THR A 125 -4.31 4.43 6.05
CA THR A 125 -5.48 5.22 6.49
C THR A 125 -5.11 6.66 6.88
N ILE A 126 -3.97 6.86 7.55
CA ILE A 126 -3.46 8.20 7.88
C ILE A 126 -3.12 8.97 6.60
N ASN A 127 -2.40 8.35 5.66
CA ASN A 127 -2.06 8.97 4.38
C ASN A 127 -3.30 9.37 3.57
N ASP A 128 -4.28 8.48 3.47
CA ASP A 128 -5.52 8.71 2.73
C ASP A 128 -6.31 9.90 3.34
N ARG A 129 -6.37 9.99 4.68
CA ARG A 129 -6.98 11.13 5.38
C ARG A 129 -6.23 12.46 5.20
N LEU A 130 -4.89 12.44 5.14
CA LEU A 130 -4.10 13.66 4.86
C LEU A 130 -4.34 14.18 3.44
N VAL A 131 -4.45 13.29 2.45
CA VAL A 131 -4.78 13.64 1.05
C VAL A 131 -6.22 14.15 0.90
N GLU A 132 -7.17 13.67 1.70
CA GLU A 132 -8.51 14.27 1.79
C GLU A 132 -8.45 15.68 2.40
N LEU A 133 -7.67 15.88 3.46
CA LEU A 133 -7.49 17.17 4.13
C LEU A 133 -6.88 18.22 3.22
N GLU A 134 -5.84 17.87 2.45
CA GLU A 134 -5.19 18.72 1.45
C GLU A 134 -6.20 19.33 0.45
N LYS A 135 -7.16 18.52 -0.02
CA LYS A 135 -8.18 18.92 -1.00
C LYS A 135 -9.27 19.82 -0.42
N ILE A 136 -9.51 19.73 0.89
CA ILE A 136 -10.57 20.47 1.59
C ILE A 136 -10.03 21.80 2.15
N ASN A 137 -8.85 21.76 2.79
CA ASN A 137 -8.22 22.93 3.38
C ASN A 137 -6.69 22.72 3.53
N PRO A 138 -5.86 23.28 2.64
CA PRO A 138 -4.41 23.12 2.69
C PRO A 138 -3.76 23.79 3.91
N ASP A 139 -4.36 24.84 4.47
CA ASP A 139 -3.84 25.50 5.68
C ASP A 139 -4.04 24.62 6.92
N ALA A 140 -5.13 23.85 6.96
CA ALA A 140 -5.37 22.86 8.02
C ALA A 140 -4.38 21.68 7.92
N LEU A 141 -3.98 21.27 6.71
CA LEU A 141 -2.94 20.25 6.53
C LEU A 141 -1.62 20.68 7.17
N ASN A 142 -1.20 21.93 6.97
CA ASN A 142 0.03 22.47 7.56
C ASN A 142 0.00 22.46 9.10
N GLN A 143 -1.16 22.75 9.71
CA GLN A 143 -1.34 22.66 11.17
C GLN A 143 -1.25 21.21 11.68
N VAL A 144 -1.84 20.25 10.95
CA VAL A 144 -1.76 18.82 11.29
C VAL A 144 -0.33 18.29 11.15
N LEU A 145 0.39 18.69 10.10
CA LEU A 145 1.80 18.32 9.91
C LEU A 145 2.68 18.89 11.04
N GLY A 146 2.55 20.18 11.39
CA GLY A 146 3.29 20.78 12.50
C GLY A 146 2.98 20.14 13.86
N TYR A 147 1.74 19.69 14.10
CA TYR A 147 1.39 18.92 15.29
C TYR A 147 2.05 17.53 15.30
N ILE A 148 2.11 16.84 14.16
CA ILE A 148 2.77 15.55 14.02
C ILE A 148 4.28 15.69 14.25
N GLU A 149 4.93 16.69 13.67
CA GLU A 149 6.36 16.98 13.89
C GLU A 149 6.66 17.25 15.37
N CYS A 150 5.86 18.10 16.02
CA CYS A 150 5.97 18.37 17.46
C CYS A 150 5.86 17.09 18.31
N LYS A 151 4.92 16.19 17.99
CA LYS A 151 4.75 14.91 18.70
C LYS A 151 5.92 13.95 18.46
N ILE A 152 6.47 13.91 17.25
CA ILE A 152 7.68 13.12 16.94
C ILE A 152 8.87 13.63 17.77
N ASP A 153 9.04 14.95 17.90
CA ASP A 153 10.13 15.54 18.68
C ASP A 153 9.97 15.32 20.20
N GLU A 154 8.74 15.34 20.73
CA GLU A 154 8.44 14.95 22.12
C GLU A 154 8.82 13.47 22.39
N GLU A 155 8.43 12.53 21.52
CA GLU A 155 8.75 11.11 21.65
C GLU A 155 10.26 10.84 21.49
N GLN A 156 10.94 11.49 20.54
CA GLN A 156 12.39 11.35 20.39
C GLN A 156 13.17 11.96 21.56
N SER A 157 12.69 13.07 22.12
CA SER A 157 13.32 13.73 23.28
C SER A 157 13.18 12.89 24.56
N THR A 158 12.01 12.29 24.77
CA THR A 158 11.79 11.37 25.91
C THR A 158 12.61 10.09 25.76
N ALA A 159 12.70 9.51 24.56
CA ALA A 159 13.56 8.35 24.28
C ALA A 159 15.06 8.64 24.54
N ARG A 160 15.56 9.82 24.19
CA ARG A 160 16.97 10.21 24.40
C ARG A 160 17.33 10.51 25.86
N SER A 161 16.36 10.75 26.72
CA SER A 161 16.59 11.05 28.15
C SER A 161 16.88 9.79 28.99
N GLY A 162 16.47 8.60 28.52
CA GLY A 162 16.65 7.33 29.23
C GLY A 162 18.10 6.79 29.26
N ASP A 163 18.88 6.99 28.20
CA ASP A 163 20.17 6.29 28.02
C ASP A 163 21.38 7.00 28.67
N ARG A 164 21.24 8.27 29.09
CA ARG A 164 22.34 9.03 29.70
C ARG A 164 22.60 8.71 31.18
N ARG A 165 21.71 8.00 31.88
CA ARG A 165 21.83 7.72 33.33
C ARG A 165 22.61 6.45 33.71
N LYS A 166 23.32 5.80 32.77
CA LYS A 166 24.09 4.56 33.03
C LYS A 166 25.60 4.62 32.76
N ARG A 167 26.20 5.78 32.46
CA ARG A 167 27.64 5.88 32.11
C ARG A 167 28.54 6.67 33.08
N ASN A 168 28.00 7.15 34.20
CA ASN A 168 28.77 7.84 35.24
C ASN A 168 28.71 7.10 36.59
N MET A 169 29.21 5.86 36.63
CA MET A 169 29.89 5.39 37.85
C MET A 169 31.39 5.61 37.61
N PRO A 170 32.08 6.44 38.41
CA PRO A 170 33.54 6.51 38.34
C PRO A 170 34.12 5.21 38.90
N ASP A 171 34.73 4.41 38.04
CA ASP A 171 35.51 3.25 38.46
C ASP A 171 36.70 3.68 39.32
N GLN A 172 36.81 3.03 40.48
CA GLN A 172 38.04 2.70 41.20
C GLN A 172 39.05 3.84 41.47
N VAL A 173 39.08 4.28 42.73
CA VAL A 173 40.17 5.10 43.28
C VAL A 173 41.50 4.32 43.16
N PRO A 174 42.55 4.88 42.54
CA PRO A 174 43.80 4.17 42.34
C PRO A 174 44.60 4.00 43.64
N ILE A 175 45.31 2.88 43.72
CA ILE A 175 46.29 2.58 44.76
C ILE A 175 47.43 3.60 44.71
N THR A 176 47.59 4.42 45.75
CA THR A 176 48.79 5.24 45.97
C THR A 176 49.53 4.78 47.22
N GLY A 177 50.63 4.05 46.99
CA GLY A 177 51.58 3.71 48.04
C GLY A 177 52.61 4.83 48.30
N ASP A 178 53.21 4.74 49.48
CA ASP A 178 54.47 5.34 49.94
C ASP A 178 54.69 6.86 49.72
N ARG A 179 54.51 7.62 50.80
CA ARG A 179 55.34 8.81 51.09
C ARG A 179 55.87 8.76 52.54
N ARG A 180 57.04 8.15 52.70
CA ARG A 180 57.96 8.39 53.83
C ARG A 180 58.29 9.89 54.03
N LYS A 181 58.66 10.23 55.29
CA LYS A 181 59.44 11.42 55.72
C LYS A 181 58.74 12.79 55.60
N LEU A 182 59.10 13.86 56.33
CA LEU A 182 60.01 14.07 57.47
C LEU A 182 59.21 14.74 58.62
N ASP A 183 59.68 14.98 59.85
CA ASP A 183 60.49 14.28 60.88
C ASP A 183 60.38 15.19 62.17
N GLY A 184 60.61 14.69 63.40
CA GLY A 184 60.43 15.48 64.65
C GLY A 184 60.43 14.65 65.94
#